data_AF-A0A818N2S9-F1
#
_entry.id   AF-A0A818N2S9-F1
#
_cell.length_a   1.000
_cell.length_b   1.000
_cell.length_c   1.000
_cell.angle_alpha   90.00
_cell.angle_beta   90.00
_cell.angle_gamma   90.00
#
_symmetry.space_group_name_H-M   'P 1'
#
loop_
_entity.id
_entity.type
_entity.pdbx_description
1 polymer ?
#
loop_
_entity_poly.entity_id
_entity_poly.type
_entity_poly.pdbx_seq_one_letter_code
_entity_poly.pdbx_strand_id
1 'polypeptide(L)' 'MIDRQYHSLSSRLDANVTKGMNRLLEFPLNSHPRAGCLSIPNDLNPIGYFDPCKEGLVLKLNDLCQHIEQLPKQN' A
#
# COMPACT_ATOMS: atom_id res chain seq x y z
N MET A 1 -13.98 32.53 -2.79
CA MET A 1 -13.77 31.45 -3.80
C MET A 1 -12.66 30.46 -3.44
N ILE A 2 -11.70 30.81 -2.57
CA ILE A 2 -10.54 29.97 -2.24
C ILE A 2 -10.88 28.84 -1.24
N ASP A 3 -11.79 29.08 -0.28
CA ASP A 3 -12.17 28.09 0.75
C ASP A 3 -12.72 26.76 0.20
N ARG A 4 -13.53 26.81 -0.87
CA ARG A 4 -14.12 25.58 -1.43
C ARG A 4 -13.09 24.70 -2.13
N GLN A 5 -12.00 25.27 -2.66
CA GLN A 5 -10.98 24.47 -3.33
C GLN A 5 -10.11 23.69 -2.33
N TYR A 6 -9.78 24.30 -1.19
CA TYR A 6 -9.01 23.63 -0.14
C TYR A 6 -9.76 22.43 0.46
N HIS A 7 -11.08 22.53 0.64
CA HIS A 7 -11.88 21.43 1.16
C HIS A 7 -11.83 20.16 0.27
N SER A 8 -11.64 20.30 -1.04
CA SER A 8 -11.62 19.16 -1.97
C SER A 8 -10.21 18.58 -2.19
N LEU A 9 -9.16 19.37 -1.99
CA LEU A 9 -7.78 19.01 -2.33
C LEU A 9 -6.92 18.64 -1.11
N SER A 10 -7.36 19.00 0.10
CA SER A 10 -6.66 18.60 1.32
C SER A 10 -6.82 17.10 1.61
N SER A 11 -5.73 16.43 2.00
CA SER A 11 -5.80 15.05 2.47
C SER A 11 -6.66 14.95 3.74
N ARG A 12 -7.64 14.04 3.72
CA ARG A 12 -8.45 13.73 4.90
C ARG A 12 -7.65 12.79 5.80
N LEU A 13 -7.03 13.35 6.83
CA LEU A 13 -6.30 12.58 7.82
C LEU A 13 -7.25 11.99 8.86
N ASP A 14 -7.19 10.68 9.09
CA ASP A 14 -7.78 10.08 10.28
C ASP A 14 -6.91 10.45 11.49
N ALA A 15 -7.39 11.41 12.28
CA ALA A 15 -6.67 11.90 13.45
C ALA A 15 -6.63 10.87 14.59
N ASN A 16 -7.47 9.84 14.59
CA ASN A 16 -7.47 8.83 15.65
C ASN A 16 -6.24 7.93 15.58
N VAL A 17 -5.67 7.77 14.39
CA VAL A 17 -4.49 6.93 14.14
C VAL A 17 -3.19 7.65 14.55
N THR A 18 -3.19 8.99 14.62
CA THR A 18 -1.99 9.79 14.91
C THR A 18 -1.89 10.28 16.36
N LYS A 19 -2.99 10.30 17.12
CA LYS A 19 -3.05 10.93 18.46
C LYS A 19 -2.66 10.02 19.65
N GLY A 20 -2.55 8.71 19.46
CA GLY A 20 -2.34 7.76 20.56
C GLY A 20 -1.13 6.86 20.36
N MET A 21 -0.29 6.70 21.38
CA MET A 21 0.94 5.92 21.31
C MET A 21 0.72 4.40 21.19
N ASN A 22 -0.46 3.88 21.55
CA ASN A 22 -0.76 2.45 21.59
C ASN A 22 -1.73 2.01 20.47
N ARG A 23 -1.77 2.73 19.34
CA ARG A 23 -2.58 2.34 18.18
C ARG A 23 -1.89 1.21 17.43
N LEU A 24 -2.64 0.14 17.14
CA LEU A 24 -2.18 -0.92 16.26
C LEU A 24 -2.40 -0.49 14.81
N LEU A 25 -1.31 -0.41 14.06
CA LEU A 25 -1.30 -0.17 12.62
C LEU A 25 -0.96 -1.47 11.90
N GLU A 26 -1.37 -1.58 10.64
CA GLU A 26 -0.95 -2.69 9.81
C GLU A 26 0.57 -2.66 9.65
N PHE A 27 1.21 -3.82 9.83
CA PHE A 27 2.64 -3.97 9.65
C PHE A 27 3.01 -3.90 8.16
N PRO A 28 4.11 -3.24 7.78
CA PRO A 28 4.60 -3.27 6.40
C PRO A 28 4.82 -4.71 5.92
N LEU A 29 4.59 -4.98 4.65
CA LEU A 29 4.70 -6.29 3.99
C LEU A 29 3.66 -7.33 4.43
N ASN A 30 2.66 -6.94 5.22
CA ASN A 30 1.55 -7.83 5.52
C ASN A 30 0.63 -8.00 4.29
N SER A 31 -0.07 -9.13 4.21
CA SER A 31 -1.05 -9.37 3.15
C SER A 31 -2.43 -8.90 3.58
N HIS A 32 -3.08 -8.07 2.76
CA HIS A 32 -4.44 -7.63 3.03
C HIS A 32 -5.42 -8.79 2.77
N PRO A 33 -6.14 -9.30 3.79
CA PRO A 33 -6.86 -10.59 3.72
C PRO A 33 -7.98 -10.61 2.67
N ARG A 34 -8.56 -9.45 2.34
CA ARG A 34 -9.61 -9.34 1.31
C ARG A 34 -9.05 -9.19 -0.10
N ALA A 35 -7.91 -8.51 -0.24
CA ALA A 35 -7.38 -8.13 -1.56
C ALA A 35 -6.33 -9.13 -2.05
N GLY A 36 -5.71 -9.90 -1.14
CA GLY A 36 -4.56 -10.75 -1.45
C GLY A 36 -3.29 -9.95 -1.80
N CYS A 37 -3.36 -8.62 -1.76
CA CYS A 37 -2.28 -7.69 -2.06
C CYS A 37 -1.36 -7.51 -0.85
N LEU A 38 -0.07 -7.41 -1.10
CA LEU A 38 0.93 -7.10 -0.08
C LEU A 38 1.04 -5.58 0.16
N SER A 39 1.17 -5.19 1.42
CA SER A 39 1.37 -3.80 1.84
C SER A 39 2.84 -3.40 1.66
N ILE A 40 3.21 -2.98 0.45
CA ILE A 40 4.61 -2.68 0.10
C ILE A 40 4.92 -1.21 0.40
N PRO A 41 6.12 -0.90 0.94
CA PRO A 41 6.58 0.48 1.00
C PRO A 41 6.55 1.12 -0.39
N ASN A 42 5.92 2.29 -0.51
CA ASN A 42 5.93 3.04 -1.75
C ASN A 42 7.15 3.96 -1.79
N ASP A 43 7.93 3.90 -2.86
CA ASP A 43 9.03 4.83 -3.07
C ASP A 43 8.49 6.26 -3.20
N LEU A 44 9.11 7.19 -2.48
CA LEU A 44 8.71 8.60 -2.45
C LEU A 44 8.97 9.32 -3.79
N ASN A 45 9.57 8.64 -4.78
CA ASN A 45 9.85 9.23 -6.08
C ASN A 45 9.68 8.21 -7.21
N PRO A 46 8.86 8.50 -8.24
CA PRO A 46 7.82 9.55 -8.32
C PRO A 46 6.49 9.08 -7.68
N ILE A 47 5.97 9.84 -6.70
CA ILE A 47 4.69 9.57 -5.99
C ILE A 47 3.50 9.37 -6.95
N GLY A 48 3.55 9.98 -8.14
CA GLY A 48 2.48 9.89 -9.14
C GLY A 48 2.38 8.56 -9.90
N TYR A 49 3.28 7.60 -9.66
CA TYR A 49 3.27 6.33 -10.39
C TYR A 49 2.52 5.21 -9.67
N PHE A 50 2.28 5.34 -8.36
CA PHE A 50 1.54 4.32 -7.62
C PHE A 50 0.06 4.36 -8.00
N ASP A 51 -0.39 3.29 -8.66
CA ASP A 51 -1.81 3.06 -8.98
C ASP A 51 -2.24 1.73 -8.34
N PRO A 52 -3.09 1.76 -7.30
CA PRO A 52 -3.55 0.54 -6.63
C PRO A 52 -4.46 -0.34 -7.52
N CYS A 53 -4.96 0.19 -8.64
CA CYS A 53 -5.81 -0.51 -9.59
C CYS A 53 -5.02 -1.04 -10.80
N LYS A 54 -3.76 -0.63 -10.99
CA LYS A 54 -2.96 -1.07 -12.13
C LYS A 54 -2.37 -2.45 -11.85
N GLU A 55 -2.74 -3.41 -12.69
CA GLU A 55 -2.17 -4.75 -12.68
C GLU A 55 -0.64 -4.68 -12.78
N GLY A 56 0.05 -5.41 -11.90
CA GLY A 56 1.52 -5.45 -11.83
C GLY A 56 2.19 -4.36 -10.99
N LEU A 57 1.47 -3.34 -10.49
CA LEU A 57 2.03 -2.38 -9.53
C LEU A 57 1.79 -2.76 -8.07
N VAL A 58 0.74 -3.55 -7.81
CA VAL A 58 0.46 -4.10 -6.48
C VAL A 58 0.75 -5.60 -6.50
N LEU A 59 1.64 -6.06 -5.60
CA LEU A 59 2.10 -7.45 -5.61
C LEU A 59 1.06 -8.39 -4.98
N LYS A 60 0.59 -9.32 -5.81
CA LYS A 60 -0.16 -10.54 -5.49
C LYS A 60 0.58 -11.44 -4.52
N LEU A 61 0.06 -11.81 -3.34
CA LEU A 61 0.70 -12.88 -2.54
C LEU A 61 0.78 -14.19 -3.34
N ASN A 62 -0.31 -14.55 -4.02
CA ASN A 62 -0.36 -15.76 -4.85
C ASN A 62 0.63 -15.70 -6.02
N ASP A 63 0.77 -14.53 -6.66
CA ASP A 63 1.70 -14.32 -7.76
C ASP A 63 3.16 -14.48 -7.28
N LEU A 64 3.47 -13.98 -6.08
CA LEU A 64 4.77 -14.16 -5.44
C LEU A 64 5.06 -15.64 -5.13
N CYS A 65 4.10 -16.36 -4.55
CA CYS A 65 4.24 -17.79 -4.26
C CYS A 65 4.52 -18.59 -5.54
N GLN A 66 3.74 -18.35 -6.60
CA GLN A 66 3.95 -19.00 -7.90
C GLN A 66 5.32 -18.68 -8.50
N HIS A 67 5.78 -17.43 -8.37
CA HIS A 67 7.10 -17.04 -8.86
C HIS A 67 8.23 -17.77 -8.11
N ILE A 68 8.14 -17.87 -6.79
CA ILE A 68 9.13 -18.57 -5.95
C ILE A 68 9.21 -20.06 -6.30
N GLU A 69 8.07 -20.71 -6.52
CA GLU A 69 8.03 -22.14 -6.90
C GLU A 69 8.69 -22.43 -8.25
N GLN A 70 8.72 -21.45 -9.15
CA GLN A 70 9.33 -21.56 -10.49
C GLN A 70 10.84 -21.26 -10.48
N LEU A 71 11.40 -20.73 -9.38
CA LEU A 71 12.83 -20.43 -9.31
C LEU A 71 13.65 -21.73 -9.24
N PRO A 72 14.79 -21.79 -9.96
CA PRO A 72 15.69 -22.94 -9.86
C PRO A 72 16.20 -23.06 -8.43
N LYS A 73 16.11 -24.26 -7.85
CA LYS A 73 16.68 -24.57 -6.54
C LYS A 73 18.18 -24.34 -6.62
N GLN A 74 18.69 -23.35 -5.90
CA GLN A 74 20.12 -23.15 -5.74
C GLN A 74 20.65 -24.28 -4.85
N ASN A 75 21.27 -25.28 -5.49
CA ASN A 75 22.03 -26.35 -4.83
C ASN A 75 23.40 -25.83 -4.38
#